data_AF-A0A387FLT4-F1
#
_entry.id   AF-A0A387FLT4-F1
#
_cell.length_a   1.000
_cell.length_b   1.000
_cell.length_c   1.000
_cell.angle_alpha   90.00
_cell.angle_beta   90.00
_cell.angle_gamma   90.00
#
_symmetry.space_group_name_H-M   'P 1'
#
loop_
_entity.id
_entity.type
_entity.pdbx_description
1 polymer ?
#
loop_
_entity_poly.entity_id
_entity_poly.type
_entity_poly.pdbx_seq_one_letter_code
_entity_poly.pdbx_strand_id
1 'polypeptide(L)'
;MRAMHRVRVGVSLTALVVGCGLMAGCMSSPRYGTDKTAGEQLFDDLSDIASVSAATPKDKGVKYPNRPGLVLPAQQNREDLTSPQQSLASKDNPAWVESPEEARKRLADEADQNKNDVNYRSPLAQADSGRNRVTEQQQTAAYRAARQDQAGTYIDQRRYLIDPPQQYRQVSDPTALNDLGTPESKKEKKRKKDAEAAQQTSSWWKPFQ
;
A
#
# COMPACT_ATOMS: atom_id res chain seq x y z
N MET A 1 9.92 -52.64 -4.93
CA MET A 1 10.24 -51.24 -5.31
C MET A 1 9.05 -50.27 -5.26
N ARG A 2 7.83 -50.62 -5.71
CA ARG A 2 6.68 -49.68 -5.72
C ARG A 2 6.22 -49.18 -4.34
N ALA A 3 6.32 -50.01 -3.29
CA ALA A 3 5.95 -49.62 -1.92
C ALA A 3 6.88 -48.53 -1.35
N MET A 4 8.20 -48.68 -1.51
CA MET A 4 9.17 -47.69 -1.04
C MET A 4 9.05 -46.36 -1.79
N HIS A 5 8.67 -46.40 -3.08
CA HIS A 5 8.43 -45.18 -3.86
C HIS A 5 7.16 -44.44 -3.39
N ARG A 6 6.10 -45.16 -3.01
CA ARG A 6 4.89 -44.56 -2.44
C ARG A 6 5.14 -43.95 -1.05
N VAL A 7 5.94 -44.63 -0.22
CA VAL A 7 6.35 -44.10 1.08
C VAL A 7 7.23 -42.86 0.91
N ARG A 8 8.21 -42.86 0.01
CA ARG A 8 9.04 -41.67 -0.27
C ARG A 8 8.22 -40.50 -0.80
N VAL A 9 7.30 -40.74 -1.73
CA VAL A 9 6.42 -39.69 -2.28
C VAL A 9 5.48 -39.15 -1.20
N GLY A 10 4.90 -40.02 -0.37
CA GLY A 10 4.04 -39.62 0.74
C GLY A 10 4.77 -38.74 1.77
N VAL A 11 5.99 -39.13 2.15
CA VAL A 11 6.84 -38.35 3.06
C VAL A 11 7.27 -37.02 2.46
N SER A 12 7.61 -36.97 1.17
CA SER A 12 7.96 -35.69 0.51
C SER A 12 6.77 -34.74 0.40
N LEU A 13 5.56 -35.26 0.18
CA LEU A 13 4.35 -34.43 0.07
C LEU A 13 3.96 -33.84 1.43
N THR A 14 4.04 -34.64 2.50
CA THR A 14 3.77 -34.15 3.86
C THR A 14 4.79 -33.11 4.30
N ALA A 15 6.08 -33.32 3.99
CA ALA A 15 7.12 -32.33 4.29
C ALA A 15 6.88 -30.99 3.55
N LEU A 16 6.42 -31.02 2.30
CA LEU A 16 6.11 -29.82 1.52
C LEU A 16 4.93 -29.06 2.13
N VAL A 17 3.84 -29.74 2.47
CA VAL A 17 2.64 -29.10 3.05
C VAL A 17 2.95 -28.48 4.42
N VAL A 18 3.70 -29.18 5.28
CA VAL A 18 4.12 -28.65 6.58
C VAL A 18 5.07 -27.45 6.41
N GLY A 19 6.00 -27.52 5.45
CA GLY A 19 6.91 -26.42 5.13
C GLY A 19 6.19 -25.16 4.65
N CYS A 20 5.17 -25.31 3.80
CA CYS A 20 4.34 -24.19 3.33
C CYS A 20 3.47 -23.61 4.45
N GLY A 21 2.91 -24.44 5.35
CA GLY A 21 2.08 -23.97 6.47
C GLY A 21 2.85 -23.15 7.50
N LEU A 22 4.08 -23.55 7.84
CA LEU A 22 4.92 -22.83 8.80
C LEU A 22 5.37 -21.46 8.28
N MET A 23 5.62 -21.33 6.97
CA MET A 23 5.94 -20.04 6.34
C MET A 23 4.73 -19.10 6.24
N ALA A 24 3.50 -19.63 6.15
CA ALA A 24 2.27 -18.85 6.12
C ALA A 24 1.84 -18.30 7.50
N GLY A 25 2.29 -18.92 8.61
CA GLY A 25 1.91 -18.57 9.98
C GLY A 25 2.65 -17.38 10.61
N CYS A 26 3.72 -16.86 9.99
CA CYS A 26 4.50 -15.75 10.55
C CYS A 26 4.01 -14.35 10.11
N MET A 27 2.94 -14.27 9.33
CA MET A 27 2.31 -13.00 8.97
C MET A 27 1.09 -12.80 9.86
N SER A 28 1.03 -11.68 10.59
CA SER A 28 -0.13 -11.29 11.40
C SER A 28 -1.38 -11.27 10.54
N SER A 29 -2.14 -12.36 10.50
CA SER A 29 -3.25 -12.47 9.58
C SER A 29 -4.43 -11.62 10.09
N PRO A 30 -5.10 -10.88 9.20
CA PRO A 30 -6.14 -9.94 9.58
C PRO A 30 -7.31 -10.65 10.28
N ARG A 31 -7.80 -10.03 11.35
CA ARG A 31 -9.04 -10.42 12.03
C ARG A 31 -10.17 -9.66 11.37
N TYR A 32 -10.88 -10.30 10.44
CA TYR A 32 -11.99 -9.68 9.70
C TYR A 32 -13.27 -9.61 10.55
N GLY A 33 -13.20 -8.91 11.68
CA GLY A 33 -14.33 -8.72 12.59
C GLY A 33 -14.69 -9.94 13.45
N THR A 34 -13.83 -10.96 13.49
CA THR A 34 -13.93 -12.12 14.39
C THR A 34 -12.76 -12.08 15.38
N ASP A 35 -12.92 -12.70 16.56
CA ASP A 35 -11.85 -12.74 17.57
C ASP A 35 -10.66 -13.65 17.18
N LYS A 36 -10.75 -14.33 16.03
CA LYS A 36 -9.75 -15.28 15.51
C LYS A 36 -9.03 -14.73 14.29
N THR A 37 -7.77 -15.11 14.14
CA THR A 37 -6.98 -14.77 12.96
C THR A 37 -7.46 -15.58 11.73
N ALA A 38 -7.27 -15.06 10.51
CA ALA A 38 -7.72 -15.75 9.29
C ALA A 38 -7.11 -17.16 9.13
N GLY A 39 -5.88 -17.36 9.63
CA GLY A 39 -5.23 -18.68 9.67
C GLY A 39 -5.84 -19.63 10.69
N GLU A 40 -6.18 -19.15 11.89
CA GLU A 40 -6.88 -19.94 12.92
C GLU A 40 -8.28 -20.33 12.46
N GLN A 41 -9.02 -19.41 11.84
CA GLN A 41 -10.34 -19.70 11.28
C GLN A 41 -10.26 -20.79 10.20
N LEU A 42 -9.29 -20.67 9.28
CA LEU A 42 -9.10 -21.67 8.23
C LEU A 42 -8.71 -23.04 8.79
N PHE A 43 -7.85 -23.10 9.81
CA PHE A 43 -7.46 -24.36 10.44
C PHE A 43 -8.64 -25.03 11.16
N ASP A 44 -9.43 -24.25 11.89
CA ASP A 44 -10.65 -24.72 12.55
C ASP A 44 -11.63 -25.27 11.50
N ASP A 45 -11.90 -24.50 10.44
CA ASP A 45 -12.81 -24.89 9.36
C ASP A 45 -12.34 -26.18 8.65
N LEU A 46 -11.03 -26.31 8.38
CA LEU A 46 -10.48 -27.52 7.76
C LEU A 46 -10.52 -28.73 8.70
N SER A 47 -10.31 -28.50 10.01
CA SER A 47 -10.39 -29.53 11.04
C SER A 47 -11.83 -30.03 11.21
N ASP A 48 -12.82 -29.14 11.12
CA ASP A 48 -14.23 -29.47 11.15
C ASP A 48 -14.64 -30.24 9.89
N ILE A 49 -14.17 -29.84 8.70
CA ILE A 49 -14.41 -30.58 7.46
C ILE A 49 -13.76 -31.98 7.51
N ALA A 50 -12.54 -32.08 8.04
CA ALA A 50 -11.86 -33.36 8.20
C ALA A 50 -12.59 -34.26 9.21
N SER A 51 -13.09 -33.70 10.32
CA SER A 51 -13.82 -34.43 11.35
C SER A 51 -15.18 -34.97 10.86
N VAL A 52 -15.82 -34.25 9.93
CA VAL A 52 -17.06 -34.70 9.25
C VAL A 52 -16.80 -35.92 8.34
N SER A 53 -15.60 -36.08 7.80
CA SER A 53 -15.30 -37.11 6.80
C SER A 53 -14.90 -38.48 7.37
N ALA A 54 -14.58 -38.60 8.67
CA ALA A 54 -13.86 -39.78 9.16
C ALA A 54 -14.66 -40.82 9.96
N ALA A 55 -15.79 -40.53 10.63
CA ALA A 55 -16.36 -41.56 11.54
C ALA A 55 -17.84 -41.45 11.97
N THR A 56 -18.73 -40.76 11.24
CA THR A 56 -20.13 -40.68 11.71
C THR A 56 -21.18 -40.85 10.61
N PRO A 57 -22.05 -41.87 10.67
CA PRO A 57 -23.10 -42.07 9.68
C PRO A 57 -24.12 -40.92 9.72
N LYS A 58 -24.59 -40.53 8.54
CA LYS A 58 -25.34 -39.30 8.22
C LYS A 58 -26.74 -39.19 8.84
N ASP A 59 -27.18 -40.14 9.66
CA ASP A 59 -28.57 -40.19 10.14
C ASP A 59 -28.73 -40.74 11.56
N LYS A 60 -28.07 -40.11 12.53
CA LYS A 60 -28.41 -40.28 13.95
C LYS A 60 -29.26 -39.11 14.41
N GLY A 61 -30.52 -39.06 13.98
CA GLY A 61 -31.58 -38.21 14.53
C GLY A 61 -31.08 -36.87 15.06
N VAL A 62 -30.60 -36.00 14.16
CA VAL A 62 -30.04 -34.70 14.52
C VAL A 62 -31.15 -33.87 15.14
N LYS A 63 -31.24 -33.89 16.47
CA LYS A 63 -32.13 -33.04 17.23
C LYS A 63 -31.54 -31.64 17.18
N TYR A 64 -32.01 -30.82 16.25
CA TYR A 64 -31.64 -29.42 16.19
C TYR A 64 -31.97 -28.79 17.55
N PRO A 65 -30.98 -28.36 18.35
CA PRO A 65 -31.29 -27.54 19.50
C PRO A 65 -32.02 -26.30 18.98
N ASN A 66 -33.05 -25.86 19.70
CA ASN A 66 -33.76 -24.66 19.31
C ASN A 66 -32.72 -23.54 19.15
N ARG A 67 -32.80 -22.78 18.05
CA ARG A 67 -31.80 -21.75 17.75
C ARG A 67 -31.69 -20.87 18.99
N PRO A 68 -30.47 -20.59 19.50
CA PRO A 68 -30.34 -19.68 20.62
C PRO A 68 -31.06 -18.40 20.25
N GLY A 69 -31.91 -17.91 21.17
CA GLY A 69 -32.66 -16.69 20.94
C GLY A 69 -31.71 -15.56 20.55
N LEU A 70 -32.20 -14.62 19.75
CA LEU A 70 -31.42 -13.46 19.34
C LEU A 70 -30.76 -12.85 20.58
N VAL A 71 -29.44 -12.68 20.58
CA VAL A 71 -28.73 -12.06 21.68
C VAL A 71 -29.17 -10.61 21.71
N LEU A 72 -30.08 -10.34 22.62
CA LEU A 72 -30.67 -9.03 22.80
C LEU A 72 -29.89 -8.36 23.95
N PRO A 73 -29.58 -7.07 23.83
CA PRO A 73 -28.99 -6.32 24.94
C PRO A 73 -29.89 -6.45 26.19
N ALA A 74 -29.25 -6.35 27.37
CA ALA A 74 -29.96 -6.35 28.66
C ALA A 74 -31.15 -5.38 28.60
N GLN A 75 -32.28 -5.70 29.25
CA GLN A 75 -33.53 -4.93 29.15
C GLN A 75 -33.37 -3.41 29.37
N GLN A 76 -32.35 -3.01 30.14
CA GLN A 76 -31.97 -1.63 30.39
C GLN A 76 -31.40 -0.89 29.15
N ASN A 77 -30.73 -1.61 28.25
CA ASN A 77 -30.06 -1.08 27.05
C ASN A 77 -30.77 -1.46 25.75
N ARG A 78 -31.98 -2.02 25.84
CA ARG A 78 -32.72 -2.52 24.67
C ARG A 78 -33.37 -1.40 23.86
N GLU A 79 -33.75 -0.34 24.54
CA GLU A 79 -34.27 0.89 23.94
C GLU A 79 -33.17 1.94 23.72
N ASP A 80 -31.96 1.70 24.24
CA ASP A 80 -30.81 2.61 24.12
C ASP A 80 -30.07 2.35 22.80
N LEU A 81 -30.79 2.59 21.70
CA LEU A 81 -30.19 2.60 20.38
C LEU A 81 -29.22 3.79 20.32
N THR A 82 -27.99 3.53 19.89
CA THR A 82 -27.04 4.61 19.60
C THR A 82 -27.71 5.61 18.68
N SER A 83 -27.74 6.89 19.06
CA SER A 83 -28.40 7.92 18.28
C SER A 83 -27.96 7.86 16.81
N PRO A 84 -28.88 7.99 15.85
CA PRO A 84 -28.51 7.98 14.43
C PRO A 84 -27.39 8.99 14.19
N GLN A 85 -26.43 8.61 13.34
CA GLN A 85 -25.34 9.51 12.97
C GLN A 85 -25.95 10.81 12.43
N GLN A 86 -25.61 11.93 13.07
CA GLN A 86 -26.10 13.23 12.66
C GLN A 86 -25.53 13.53 11.26
N SER A 87 -26.40 13.99 10.36
CA SER A 87 -25.97 14.40 9.04
C SER A 87 -24.96 15.52 9.18
N LEU A 88 -23.77 15.34 8.60
CA LEU A 88 -22.75 16.39 8.56
C LEU A 88 -23.26 17.62 7.81
N ALA A 89 -24.28 17.47 6.95
CA ALA A 89 -24.95 18.52 6.20
C ALA A 89 -26.08 19.20 6.98
N SER A 90 -25.88 19.46 8.27
CA SER A 90 -26.76 20.30 9.08
C SER A 90 -26.25 21.75 9.12
N LYS A 91 -27.18 22.69 9.26
CA LYS A 91 -26.94 24.12 9.52
C LYS A 91 -26.14 24.37 10.81
N ASP A 92 -26.16 23.39 11.72
CA ASP A 92 -25.46 23.45 13.01
C ASP A 92 -23.97 23.09 12.91
N ASN A 93 -23.50 22.63 11.75
CA ASN A 93 -22.10 22.29 11.56
C ASN A 93 -21.26 23.58 11.37
N PRO A 94 -20.38 23.94 12.31
CA PRO A 94 -19.57 25.16 12.19
C PRO A 94 -18.56 25.11 11.02
N ALA A 95 -18.27 23.92 10.47
CA ALA A 95 -17.49 23.79 9.24
C ALA A 95 -18.27 24.16 7.97
N TRP A 96 -19.61 24.20 8.04
CA TRP A 96 -20.50 24.63 6.96
C TRP A 96 -21.22 25.93 7.35
N VAL A 97 -20.61 27.05 6.97
CA VAL A 97 -21.11 28.40 7.25
C VAL A 97 -22.45 28.69 6.56
N GLU A 98 -22.70 28.10 5.39
CA GLU A 98 -23.93 28.25 4.60
C GLU A 98 -24.38 26.88 4.06
N SER A 99 -25.69 26.60 4.07
CA SER A 99 -26.20 25.43 3.35
C SER A 99 -26.05 25.63 1.82
N PRO A 100 -25.94 24.55 1.02
CA PRO A 100 -25.76 24.68 -0.43
C PRO A 100 -26.85 25.51 -1.11
N GLU A 101 -28.11 25.38 -0.68
CA GLU A 101 -29.22 26.15 -1.24
C GLU A 101 -29.21 27.62 -0.81
N GLU A 102 -28.83 27.92 0.44
CA GLU A 102 -28.64 29.30 0.91
C GLU A 102 -27.50 29.99 0.14
N ALA A 103 -26.38 29.28 -0.07
CA ALA A 103 -25.25 29.79 -0.85
C ALA A 103 -25.65 30.07 -2.31
N ARG A 104 -26.44 29.17 -2.94
CA ARG A 104 -26.97 29.37 -4.30
C ARG A 104 -27.88 30.58 -4.37
N LYS A 105 -28.78 30.73 -3.40
CA LYS A 105 -29.69 31.88 -3.33
C LYS A 105 -28.92 33.19 -3.17
N ARG A 106 -27.96 33.24 -2.23
CA ARG A 106 -27.09 34.41 -2.06
C ARG A 106 -26.37 34.79 -3.35
N LEU A 107 -25.80 33.81 -4.06
CA LEU A 107 -25.08 34.06 -5.32
C LEU A 107 -26.02 34.54 -6.44
N ALA A 108 -27.26 34.05 -6.48
CA ALA A 108 -28.28 34.55 -7.40
C ALA A 108 -28.66 36.01 -7.07
N ASP A 109 -28.94 36.30 -5.80
CA ASP A 109 -29.27 37.65 -5.32
C ASP A 109 -28.12 38.63 -5.58
N GLU A 110 -26.87 38.22 -5.35
CA GLU A 110 -25.66 39.00 -5.63
C GLU A 110 -25.52 39.28 -7.14
N ALA A 111 -25.80 38.30 -8.00
CA ALA A 111 -25.78 38.48 -9.45
C ALA A 111 -26.89 39.42 -9.94
N ASP A 112 -28.09 39.34 -9.37
CA ASP A 112 -29.20 40.24 -9.70
C ASP A 112 -28.91 41.69 -9.28
N GLN A 113 -28.31 41.89 -8.10
CA GLN A 113 -27.90 43.22 -7.62
C GLN A 113 -26.81 43.85 -8.49
N ASN A 114 -25.87 43.04 -8.98
CA ASN A 114 -24.75 43.51 -9.80
C ASN A 114 -25.00 43.37 -11.32
N LYS A 115 -26.24 43.14 -11.74
CA LYS A 115 -26.61 42.89 -13.15
C LYS A 115 -26.16 43.99 -14.13
N ASN A 116 -26.06 45.23 -13.66
CA ASN A 116 -25.70 46.39 -14.48
C ASN A 116 -24.23 46.82 -14.32
N ASP A 117 -23.44 46.13 -13.49
CA ASP A 117 -22.01 46.41 -13.35
C ASP A 117 -21.21 45.61 -14.38
N VAL A 118 -20.55 46.32 -15.29
CA VAL A 118 -19.71 45.75 -16.35
C VAL A 118 -18.44 45.09 -15.79
N ASN A 119 -17.99 45.53 -14.61
CA ASN A 119 -16.77 45.01 -13.97
C ASN A 119 -17.05 43.86 -13.00
N TYR A 120 -18.32 43.59 -12.67
CA TYR A 120 -18.69 42.52 -11.75
C TYR A 120 -18.40 41.14 -12.35
N ARG A 121 -17.76 40.28 -11.56
CA ARG A 121 -17.50 38.87 -11.91
C ARG A 121 -18.03 37.98 -10.81
N SER A 122 -19.03 37.17 -11.13
CA SER A 122 -19.60 36.26 -10.14
C SER A 122 -18.55 35.25 -9.65
N PRO A 123 -18.56 34.88 -8.35
CA PRO A 123 -17.72 33.82 -7.82
C PRO A 123 -17.93 32.47 -8.56
N LEU A 124 -19.15 32.24 -9.08
CA LEU A 124 -19.50 31.09 -9.91
C LEU A 124 -18.71 31.08 -11.23
N ALA A 125 -18.61 32.24 -11.89
CA ALA A 125 -17.80 32.37 -13.10
C ALA A 125 -16.30 32.22 -12.80
N GLN A 126 -15.82 32.66 -11.65
CA GLN A 126 -14.42 32.48 -11.23
C GLN A 126 -14.06 31.02 -10.93
N ALA A 127 -15.01 30.23 -10.41
CA ALA A 127 -14.82 28.80 -10.18
C ALA A 127 -14.52 28.05 -11.48
N ASP A 128 -15.21 28.40 -12.57
CA ASP A 128 -15.09 27.75 -13.87
C ASP A 128 -13.93 28.33 -14.72
N SER A 129 -13.64 29.63 -14.59
CA SER A 129 -12.80 30.35 -15.57
C SER A 129 -11.29 30.35 -15.32
N GLY A 130 -10.78 29.85 -14.19
CA GLY A 130 -9.34 29.99 -13.95
C GLY A 130 -8.71 29.34 -12.73
N ARG A 131 -9.48 28.71 -11.84
CA ARG A 131 -8.88 28.09 -10.64
C ARG A 131 -7.91 26.94 -10.95
N ASN A 132 -7.98 26.41 -12.17
CA ASN A 132 -7.06 25.39 -12.70
C ASN A 132 -6.12 25.92 -13.80
N ARG A 133 -5.98 27.24 -14.01
CA ARG A 133 -4.92 27.76 -14.89
C ARG A 133 -3.59 27.74 -14.16
N VAL A 134 -3.09 26.53 -13.95
CA VAL A 134 -1.75 26.27 -13.42
C VAL A 134 -0.76 26.87 -14.42
N THR A 135 0.05 27.82 -13.95
CA THR A 135 1.12 28.41 -14.79
C THR A 135 2.05 27.30 -15.30
N GLU A 136 2.67 27.47 -16.47
CA GLU A 136 3.59 26.46 -17.05
C GLU A 136 4.71 26.06 -16.06
N GLN A 137 5.20 27.04 -15.27
CA GLN A 137 6.18 26.79 -14.22
C GLN A 137 5.64 25.89 -13.12
N GLN A 138 4.42 26.14 -12.64
CA GLN A 138 3.77 25.28 -11.64
C GLN A 138 3.47 23.89 -12.21
N GLN A 139 3.07 23.77 -13.48
CA GLN A 139 2.85 22.46 -14.12
C GLN A 139 4.17 21.67 -14.20
N THR A 140 5.25 22.33 -14.60
CA THR A 140 6.57 21.71 -14.70
C THR A 140 7.08 21.29 -13.32
N ALA A 141 6.89 22.13 -12.30
CA ALA A 141 7.26 21.80 -10.93
C ALA A 141 6.46 20.60 -10.40
N ALA A 142 5.15 20.57 -10.62
CA ALA A 142 4.29 19.45 -10.25
C ALA A 142 4.69 18.16 -10.98
N TYR A 143 5.01 18.24 -12.28
CA TYR A 143 5.49 17.11 -13.07
C TYR A 143 6.82 16.57 -12.53
N ARG A 144 7.79 17.44 -12.21
CA ARG A 144 9.07 17.03 -11.62
C ARG A 144 8.87 16.37 -10.25
N ALA A 145 8.02 16.95 -9.41
CA ALA A 145 7.68 16.37 -8.10
C ALA A 145 7.04 14.98 -8.27
N ALA A 146 6.07 14.83 -9.18
CA ALA A 146 5.45 13.53 -9.47
C ALA A 146 6.45 12.50 -10.01
N ARG A 147 7.41 12.92 -10.84
CA ARG A 147 8.52 12.06 -11.32
C ARG A 147 9.45 11.63 -10.20
N GLN A 148 9.76 12.52 -9.26
CA GLN A 148 10.54 12.19 -8.06
C GLN A 148 9.80 11.20 -7.17
N ASP A 149 8.49 11.40 -6.99
CA ASP A 149 7.63 10.48 -6.23
C ASP A 149 7.57 9.09 -6.88
N GLN A 150 7.43 9.03 -8.21
CA GLN A 150 7.45 7.76 -8.97
C GLN A 150 8.80 7.04 -8.93
N ALA A 151 9.91 7.78 -8.85
CA ALA A 151 11.25 7.19 -8.79
C ALA A 151 11.48 6.35 -7.52
N GLY A 152 10.62 6.48 -6.49
CA GLY A 152 10.64 5.58 -5.34
C GLY A 152 11.80 5.81 -4.37
N THR A 153 12.61 6.85 -4.58
CA THR A 153 13.84 7.12 -3.83
C THR A 153 13.57 7.84 -2.51
N TYR A 154 12.51 7.46 -1.80
CA TYR A 154 12.18 7.99 -0.48
C TYR A 154 12.79 7.09 0.61
N ILE A 155 13.86 7.59 1.23
CA ILE A 155 14.67 6.82 2.22
C ILE A 155 14.21 7.10 3.67
N ASP A 156 13.46 8.18 3.87
CA ASP A 156 13.17 8.77 5.18
C ASP A 156 11.73 8.52 5.65
N GLN A 157 10.75 8.49 4.75
CA GLN A 157 9.34 8.40 5.10
C GLN A 157 8.57 7.35 4.29
N ARG A 158 7.55 6.75 4.94
CA ARG A 158 6.65 5.79 4.31
C ARG A 158 5.47 6.57 3.73
N ARG A 159 5.36 6.60 2.40
CA ARG A 159 4.33 7.40 1.72
C ARG A 159 3.05 6.62 1.46
N TYR A 160 3.18 5.33 1.14
CA TYR A 160 2.03 4.46 0.86
C TYR A 160 1.91 3.30 1.85
N LEU A 161 0.74 2.68 1.92
CA LEU A 161 0.52 1.50 2.77
C LEU A 161 1.06 0.19 2.15
N ILE A 162 1.43 0.21 0.87
CA ILE A 162 2.06 -0.92 0.16
C ILE A 162 3.59 -0.90 0.24
N ASP A 163 4.14 0.21 0.73
CA ASP A 163 5.56 0.45 0.82
C ASP A 163 6.20 -0.38 1.95
N PRO A 164 7.37 -1.02 1.73
CA PRO A 164 8.06 -1.74 2.79
C PRO A 164 8.46 -0.78 3.94
N PRO A 165 8.47 -1.25 5.20
CA PRO A 165 8.83 -0.40 6.33
C PRO A 165 10.28 0.07 6.24
N GLN A 166 10.57 1.21 6.88
CA GLN A 166 11.86 1.92 6.83
C GLN A 166 13.06 1.01 7.12
N GLN A 167 12.89 0.05 8.03
CA GLN A 167 13.92 -0.91 8.43
C GLN A 167 14.46 -1.75 7.26
N TYR A 168 13.66 -2.03 6.23
CA TYR A 168 14.11 -2.78 5.04
C TYR A 168 14.64 -1.89 3.90
N ARG A 169 14.55 -0.56 4.05
CA ARG A 169 15.05 0.41 3.07
C ARG A 169 16.41 0.99 3.43
N GLN A 170 16.75 0.94 4.70
CA GLN A 170 18.05 1.41 5.16
C GLN A 170 19.15 0.50 4.61
N VAL A 171 20.08 1.11 3.88
CA VAL A 171 21.28 0.43 3.42
C VAL A 171 22.16 0.19 4.65
N SER A 172 22.68 -1.02 4.82
CA SER A 172 23.49 -1.41 5.97
C SER A 172 24.74 -0.54 6.13
N ASP A 173 25.24 0.04 5.04
CA ASP A 173 26.31 1.02 5.02
C ASP A 173 25.96 2.21 4.09
N PRO A 174 25.62 3.40 4.63
CA PRO A 174 25.30 4.58 3.83
C PRO A 174 26.53 5.18 3.13
N THR A 175 27.75 4.80 3.51
CA THR A 175 28.98 5.28 2.86
C THR A 175 29.18 4.63 1.50
N ALA A 176 28.77 3.36 1.34
CA ALA A 176 28.80 2.63 0.08
C ALA A 176 27.87 3.23 -0.99
N LEU A 177 26.79 3.91 -0.58
CA LEU A 177 25.86 4.58 -1.51
C LEU A 177 26.48 5.79 -2.22
N ASN A 178 27.51 6.37 -1.62
CA ASN A 178 28.22 7.53 -2.14
C ASN A 178 29.55 7.15 -2.84
N ASP A 179 29.91 5.87 -2.84
CA ASP A 179 31.06 5.38 -3.59
C ASP A 179 30.71 5.23 -5.08
N LEU A 180 30.86 6.35 -5.80
CA LEU A 180 30.69 6.42 -7.26
C LEU A 180 31.80 5.68 -8.03
N GLY A 181 32.76 5.08 -7.32
CA GLY A 181 33.95 4.46 -7.89
C GLY A 181 34.86 5.46 -8.60
N THR A 182 35.84 4.93 -9.33
CA THR A 182 36.69 5.80 -10.17
C THR A 182 35.95 6.20 -11.44
N PRO A 183 35.83 7.51 -11.76
CA PRO A 183 35.16 7.95 -12.98
C PRO A 183 35.86 7.42 -14.24
N GLU A 184 35.07 7.17 -15.29
CA GLU A 184 35.54 6.58 -16.54
C GLU A 184 36.71 7.35 -17.18
N SER A 185 36.75 8.67 -17.01
CA SER A 185 37.86 9.52 -17.47
C SER A 185 39.20 9.18 -16.80
N LYS A 186 39.20 8.82 -15.50
CA LYS A 186 40.40 8.37 -14.78
C LYS A 186 40.83 6.97 -15.23
N LYS A 187 39.87 6.07 -15.48
CA LYS A 187 40.15 4.73 -16.03
C LYS A 187 40.74 4.80 -17.44
N GLU A 188 40.22 5.69 -18.30
CA GLU A 188 40.75 5.90 -19.65
C GLU A 188 42.18 6.43 -19.62
N LYS A 189 42.48 7.42 -18.77
CA LYS A 189 43.85 7.93 -18.59
C LYS A 189 44.82 6.84 -18.13
N LYS A 190 44.39 5.98 -17.20
CA LYS A 190 45.19 4.83 -16.74
C LYS A 190 45.44 3.83 -17.88
N ARG A 191 44.40 3.46 -18.65
CA ARG A 191 44.55 2.57 -19.82
C ARG A 191 45.54 3.11 -20.86
N LYS A 192 45.50 4.42 -21.14
CA LYS A 192 46.46 5.05 -22.07
C LYS A 192 47.89 5.01 -21.52
N LYS A 193 48.08 5.34 -20.23
CA LYS A 193 49.39 5.27 -19.57
C LYS A 193 49.95 3.85 -19.55
N ASP A 194 49.12 2.86 -19.25
CA ASP A 194 49.53 1.45 -19.21
C ASP A 194 49.86 0.92 -20.63
N ALA A 195 49.13 1.38 -21.66
CA ALA A 195 49.44 1.07 -23.05
C ALA A 195 50.75 1.71 -23.55
N GLU A 196 51.01 2.96 -23.17
CA GLU A 196 52.27 3.65 -23.46
C GLU A 196 53.45 2.99 -22.74
N ALA A 197 53.28 2.62 -21.46
CA ALA A 197 54.29 1.88 -20.70
C ALA A 197 54.57 0.49 -21.30
N ALA A 198 53.56 -0.20 -21.84
CA ALA A 198 53.74 -1.46 -22.54
C ALA A 198 54.47 -1.32 -23.89
N GLN A 199 54.32 -0.17 -24.56
CA GLN A 199 55.05 0.15 -25.80
C GLN A 199 56.48 0.61 -25.53
N GLN A 200 56.76 1.15 -24.35
CA GLN A 200 58.10 1.49 -23.85
C GLN A 200 58.87 0.22 -23.45
N THR A 201 59.08 -0.68 -24.41
CA THR A 201 60.05 -1.78 -24.25
C THR A 201 61.46 -1.16 -24.23
N SER A 202 62.07 -1.10 -23.05
CA SER A 202 63.37 -0.46 -22.82
C SER A 202 64.47 -1.09 -23.68
N SER A 203 64.88 -0.41 -24.75
CA SER A 203 65.99 -0.82 -25.63
C SER A 203 67.36 -0.33 -25.14
N TRP A 204 67.48 0.10 -23.87
CA TRP A 204 68.72 0.67 -23.32
C TRP A 204 69.93 -0.28 -23.41
N TRP A 205 69.74 -1.61 -23.41
CA TRP A 205 70.83 -2.59 -23.34
C TRP A 205 71.04 -3.42 -24.63
N LYS A 206 70.86 -2.85 -25.83
CA LYS A 206 71.24 -3.55 -27.08
C LYS A 206 72.52 -2.95 -27.68
N PRO A 207 73.72 -3.46 -27.34
CA PRO A 207 74.98 -2.91 -27.87
C PRO A 207 75.36 -3.37 -29.28
N PHE A 208 74.59 -4.20 -29.98
CA PHE A 208 74.90 -4.61 -31.37
C PHE A 208 73.63 -4.84 -32.21
N GLN A 209 73.27 -3.85 -33.03
CA GLN A 209 72.49 -3.98 -34.26
C GLN A 209 73.04 -3.00 -35.29
#